data_AF-A0A2P2K4P2-F1
#
_entry.id   AF-A0A2P2K4P2-F1
#
_cell.length_a   1.000
_cell.length_b   1.000
_cell.length_c   1.000
_cell.angle_alpha   90.00
_cell.angle_beta   90.00
_cell.angle_gamma   90.00
#
_symmetry.space_group_name_H-M   'P 1'
#
loop_
_entity.id
_entity.type
_entity.pdbx_description
1 polymer ?
#
loop_
_entity_poly.entity_id
_entity_poly.type
_entity_poly.pdbx_seq_one_letter_code
_entity_poly.pdbx_strand_id
1 'polypeptide(L)'
;MLLQDDPFDHVGSILVNISHKEAGRKLLLDPKRGLLKQILRQFDSISPLRRKGVSGTVRNCCFQAKDQLLDLLSISEFLWPAILLPVAGSKVFSVHDTSKMPLELSSALSIEREPWDDPEIRVQALDAIYMIILQDAGRRAFWSINGPRILQVGYEDEEDPKVMEAYERVGALVVHGGMSMADEPSSETSN
;
A
#
# COMPACT_ATOMS: atom_id res chain seq x y z
N MET A 1 23.04 7.78 18.88
CA MET A 1 21.91 8.37 19.63
C MET A 1 21.21 7.20 20.28
N LEU A 2 21.25 7.08 21.61
CA LEU A 2 20.58 5.98 22.30
C LEU A 2 19.08 6.08 21.99
N LEU A 3 18.50 5.02 21.42
CA LEU A 3 17.05 4.87 21.30
C LEU A 3 16.48 5.04 22.70
N GLN A 4 15.90 6.20 22.97
CA GLN A 4 15.12 6.44 24.16
C GLN A 4 13.95 5.45 24.08
N ASP A 5 13.76 4.62 25.11
CA ASP A 5 12.66 3.64 25.13
C ASP A 5 11.35 4.37 24.82
N ASP A 6 10.74 4.07 23.67
CA ASP A 6 9.49 4.67 23.25
C ASP A 6 8.37 4.01 24.07
N PRO A 7 7.74 4.75 25.02
CA PRO A 7 6.76 4.16 25.93
C PRO A 7 5.49 3.70 25.21
N PHE A 8 5.31 4.05 23.93
CA PHE A 8 4.13 3.74 23.13
C PHE A 8 4.40 2.78 21.97
N ASP A 9 5.60 2.18 21.87
CA ASP A 9 5.93 1.28 20.76
C ASP A 9 5.00 0.06 20.65
N HIS A 10 4.48 -0.43 21.78
CA HIS A 10 3.55 -1.55 21.82
C HIS A 10 2.10 -1.19 21.43
N VAL A 11 1.78 0.09 21.25
CA VAL A 11 0.45 0.52 20.76
C VAL A 11 0.17 -0.09 19.38
N GLY A 12 1.21 -0.30 18.57
CA GLY A 12 1.09 -0.98 17.28
C GLY A 12 0.39 -2.34 17.39
N SER A 13 0.80 -3.19 18.34
CA SER A 13 0.18 -4.50 18.56
C SER A 13 -1.28 -4.40 19.04
N ILE A 14 -1.60 -3.38 19.83
CA ILE A 14 -2.97 -3.13 20.29
C ILE A 14 -3.87 -2.78 19.09
N LEU A 15 -3.40 -1.91 18.19
CA LEU A 15 -4.14 -1.51 16.99
C LEU A 15 -4.37 -2.69 16.03
N VAL A 16 -3.40 -3.57 15.87
CA VAL A 16 -3.55 -4.83 15.10
C VAL A 16 -4.66 -5.69 15.70
N ASN A 17 -4.67 -5.86 17.03
CA ASN A 17 -5.71 -6.64 17.71
C ASN A 17 -7.11 -6.01 17.62
N ILE A 18 -7.20 -4.69 17.72
CA ILE A 18 -8.47 -3.96 17.54
C ILE A 18 -8.99 -4.16 16.11
N SER A 19 -8.13 -3.99 15.11
CA SER A 19 -8.49 -4.09 13.69
C SER A 19 -8.83 -5.51 13.22
N HIS A 20 -8.49 -6.56 13.99
CA HIS A 20 -9.02 -7.91 13.74
C HIS A 20 -10.54 -7.99 13.89
N LYS A 21 -11.15 -7.14 14.73
CA LYS A 21 -12.60 -7.09 14.91
C LYS A 21 -13.23 -6.11 13.94
N GLU A 22 -14.36 -6.47 13.35
CA GLU A 22 -15.09 -5.60 12.41
C GLU A 22 -15.46 -4.24 13.03
N ALA A 23 -15.90 -4.23 14.29
CA ALA A 23 -16.18 -2.99 15.02
C ALA A 23 -14.94 -2.09 15.15
N GLY A 24 -13.76 -2.70 15.35
CA GLY A 24 -12.49 -1.98 15.38
C GLY A 24 -12.12 -1.41 14.01
N ARG A 25 -12.31 -2.16 12.93
CA ARG A 25 -12.12 -1.63 11.56
C ARG A 25 -13.04 -0.46 11.26
N LYS A 26 -14.34 -0.58 11.59
CA LYS A 26 -15.31 0.51 11.43
C LYS A 26 -14.89 1.78 12.18
N LEU A 27 -14.38 1.63 13.41
CA LEU A 27 -13.84 2.75 14.19
C LEU A 27 -12.63 3.41 13.50
N LEU A 28 -11.70 2.60 12.97
CA LEU A 28 -10.46 3.10 12.35
C LEU A 28 -10.70 3.72 10.97
N LEU A 29 -11.64 3.16 10.21
CA LEU A 29 -12.01 3.60 8.85
C LEU A 29 -12.94 4.81 8.84
N ASP A 30 -13.59 5.15 9.96
CA ASP A 30 -14.47 6.33 10.07
C ASP A 30 -13.73 7.63 9.67
N PRO A 31 -14.07 8.24 8.51
CA PRO A 31 -13.36 9.41 8.00
C PRO A 31 -13.45 10.61 8.95
N LYS A 32 -14.51 10.70 9.77
CA LYS A 32 -14.70 11.80 10.73
C LYS A 32 -13.68 11.78 11.85
N ARG A 33 -13.04 10.63 12.10
CA ARG A 33 -12.04 10.46 13.17
C ARG A 33 -10.61 10.61 12.65
N GLY A 34 -10.38 10.31 11.37
CA GLY A 34 -9.06 10.41 10.75
C GLY A 34 -8.00 9.48 11.36
N LEU A 35 -8.39 8.43 12.07
CA LEU A 35 -7.48 7.55 12.82
C LEU A 35 -6.56 6.77 11.89
N LEU A 36 -7.12 6.12 10.86
CA LEU A 36 -6.30 5.37 9.90
C LEU A 36 -5.26 6.25 9.22
N LYS A 37 -5.61 7.50 8.88
CA LYS A 37 -4.65 8.49 8.34
C LYS A 37 -3.48 8.73 9.30
N GLN A 38 -3.73 8.89 10.61
CA GLN A 38 -2.64 9.09 11.58
C GLN A 38 -1.76 7.84 11.73
N ILE A 39 -2.36 6.66 11.67
CA ILE A 39 -1.63 5.38 11.71
C ILE A 39 -0.74 5.24 10.48
N LEU A 40 -1.26 5.53 9.29
CA LEU A 40 -0.52 5.46 8.03
C LEU A 40 0.73 6.33 8.04
N ARG A 41 0.71 7.51 8.66
CA ARG A 41 1.87 8.41 8.80
C ARG A 41 3.01 7.88 9.67
N GLN A 42 2.89 6.67 10.21
CA GLN A 42 3.92 6.02 11.02
C GLN A 42 4.57 4.83 10.29
N PHE A 43 4.26 4.64 9.00
CA PHE A 43 4.75 3.50 8.22
C PHE A 43 6.28 3.43 8.16
N ASP A 44 6.95 4.59 8.09
CA ASP A 44 8.42 4.76 8.02
C ASP A 44 9.06 5.05 9.39
N SER A 45 8.34 4.77 10.49
CA SER A 45 8.87 4.96 11.85
C SER A 45 10.20 4.24 12.03
N ILE A 46 11.12 4.84 12.80
CA ILE A 46 12.41 4.22 13.16
C ILE A 46 12.17 2.91 13.96
N SER A 47 11.09 2.84 14.73
CA SER A 47 10.74 1.64 15.51
C SER A 47 10.17 0.52 14.61
N PRO A 48 10.83 -0.66 14.55
CA PRO A 48 10.31 -1.79 13.80
C PRO A 48 8.95 -2.27 14.31
N LEU A 49 8.70 -2.18 15.62
CA LEU A 49 7.43 -2.56 16.24
C LEU A 49 6.28 -1.68 15.72
N ARG A 50 6.51 -0.37 15.58
CA ARG A 50 5.53 0.54 15.01
C ARG A 50 5.26 0.23 13.55
N ARG A 51 6.29 0.04 12.72
CA ARG A 51 6.12 -0.31 11.30
C ARG A 51 5.30 -1.59 11.11
N LYS A 52 5.57 -2.61 11.93
CA LYS A 52 4.80 -3.86 11.96
C LYS A 52 3.35 -3.67 12.43
N GLY A 53 3.15 -2.82 13.44
CA GLY A 53 1.80 -2.46 13.90
C GLY A 53 0.98 -1.71 12.85
N VAL A 54 1.61 -0.79 12.12
CA VAL A 54 0.99 -0.03 11.02
C VAL A 54 0.59 -0.97 9.89
N SER A 55 1.53 -1.74 9.35
CA SER A 55 1.27 -2.67 8.25
C SER A 55 0.17 -3.69 8.59
N GLY A 56 0.19 -4.26 9.80
CA GLY A 56 -0.82 -5.22 10.24
C GLY A 56 -2.20 -4.57 10.38
N THR A 57 -2.25 -3.36 10.93
CA THR A 57 -3.51 -2.61 11.08
C THR A 57 -4.10 -2.22 9.71
N VAL A 58 -3.25 -1.75 8.79
CA VAL A 58 -3.66 -1.36 7.43
C VAL A 58 -4.20 -2.57 6.66
N ARG A 59 -3.46 -3.69 6.66
CA ARG A 59 -3.94 -4.96 6.07
C ARG A 59 -5.30 -5.33 6.64
N ASN A 60 -5.44 -5.30 7.96
CA ASN A 60 -6.68 -5.67 8.61
C ASN A 60 -7.84 -4.77 8.15
N CYS A 61 -7.65 -3.46 8.10
CA CYS A 61 -8.65 -2.51 7.58
C CYS A 61 -9.01 -2.79 6.11
N CYS A 62 -8.05 -3.18 5.27
CA CYS A 62 -8.29 -3.50 3.86
C CYS A 62 -9.17 -4.74 3.63
N PHE A 63 -9.40 -5.61 4.63
CA PHE A 63 -10.45 -6.66 4.51
C PHE A 63 -11.85 -6.10 4.29
N GLN A 64 -12.08 -4.83 4.64
CA GLN A 64 -13.36 -4.16 4.40
C GLN A 64 -13.39 -3.41 3.05
N ALA A 65 -12.38 -3.58 2.18
CA ALA A 65 -12.25 -2.82 0.93
C ALA A 65 -13.50 -2.90 0.05
N LYS A 66 -14.21 -4.04 0.00
CA LYS A 66 -15.46 -4.16 -0.76
C LYS A 66 -16.51 -3.11 -0.37
N ASP A 67 -16.64 -2.82 0.93
CA ASP A 67 -17.69 -1.94 1.46
C ASP A 67 -17.17 -0.53 1.82
N GLN A 68 -15.86 -0.36 1.93
CA GLN A 68 -15.20 0.84 2.45
C GLN A 68 -14.13 1.39 1.49
N LEU A 69 -14.18 1.01 0.21
CA LEU A 69 -13.18 1.41 -0.78
C LEU A 69 -13.07 2.93 -0.90
N LEU A 70 -14.19 3.65 -0.93
CA LEU A 70 -14.19 5.11 -1.06
C LEU A 70 -13.50 5.78 0.12
N ASP A 71 -13.74 5.29 1.34
CA ASP A 71 -13.10 5.81 2.55
C ASP A 71 -11.60 5.53 2.54
N LEU A 72 -11.17 4.33 2.12
CA LEU A 72 -9.76 3.98 1.93
C LEU A 72 -9.08 4.88 0.88
N LEU A 73 -9.73 5.09 -0.27
CA LEU A 73 -9.18 5.91 -1.35
C LEU A 73 -9.23 7.40 -1.03
N SER A 74 -10.10 7.86 -0.13
CA SER A 74 -10.12 9.26 0.33
C SER A 74 -8.83 9.69 1.03
N ILE A 75 -8.04 8.73 1.53
CA ILE A 75 -6.75 8.93 2.18
C ILE A 75 -5.59 8.38 1.34
N SER A 76 -5.78 8.25 0.02
CA SER A 76 -4.82 7.64 -0.92
C SER A 76 -3.41 8.23 -0.86
N GLU A 77 -3.30 9.54 -0.60
CA GLU A 77 -2.02 10.26 -0.42
C GLU A 77 -1.16 9.63 0.69
N PHE A 78 -1.78 9.09 1.73
CA PHE A 78 -1.09 8.41 2.84
C PHE A 78 -1.09 6.89 2.68
N LEU A 79 -2.15 6.34 2.09
CA LEU A 79 -2.32 4.90 1.91
C LEU A 79 -1.29 4.34 0.94
N TRP A 80 -1.14 4.97 -0.23
CA TRP A 80 -0.25 4.46 -1.28
C TRP A 80 1.21 4.40 -0.83
N PRO A 81 1.83 5.45 -0.26
CA PRO A 81 3.19 5.34 0.26
C PRO A 81 3.35 4.22 1.29
N ALA A 82 2.41 4.09 2.22
CA ALA A 82 2.49 3.11 3.30
C ALA A 82 2.46 1.65 2.82
N ILE A 83 1.79 1.36 1.69
CA ILE A 83 1.68 -0.02 1.16
C ILE A 83 2.54 -0.27 -0.08
N LEU A 84 2.98 0.77 -0.81
CA LEU A 84 3.81 0.60 -2.01
C LEU A 84 5.30 0.71 -1.74
N LEU A 85 5.74 1.60 -0.84
CA LEU A 85 7.17 1.74 -0.56
C LEU A 85 7.81 0.46 -0.02
N PRO A 86 7.14 -0.36 0.82
CA PRO A 86 7.68 -1.63 1.28
C PRO A 86 7.94 -2.66 0.17
N VAL A 87 7.28 -2.50 -0.99
CA VAL A 87 7.24 -3.50 -2.08
C VAL A 87 7.73 -2.90 -3.41
N ALA A 88 8.50 -1.83 -3.35
CA ALA A 88 8.97 -1.11 -4.53
C ALA A 88 10.38 -1.51 -4.99
N GLY A 89 11.04 -2.44 -4.28
CA GLY A 89 12.47 -2.73 -4.47
C GLY A 89 13.37 -1.56 -4.05
N SER A 90 14.66 -1.64 -4.35
CA SER A 90 15.66 -0.60 -4.05
C SER A 90 16.03 0.27 -5.25
N LYS A 91 15.62 -0.14 -6.45
CA LYS A 91 15.90 0.58 -7.71
C LYS A 91 15.31 1.98 -7.74
N VAL A 92 16.07 2.92 -8.29
CA VAL A 92 15.63 4.28 -8.56
C VAL A 92 14.71 4.32 -9.78
N PHE A 93 13.54 4.92 -9.64
CA PHE A 93 12.54 5.04 -10.71
C PHE A 93 12.86 6.21 -11.64
N SER A 94 12.51 6.06 -12.92
CA SER A 94 12.69 7.13 -13.90
C SER A 94 11.67 8.26 -13.71
N VAL A 95 11.98 9.47 -14.18
CA VAL A 95 11.02 10.61 -14.18
C VAL A 95 9.73 10.26 -14.91
N HIS A 96 9.82 9.48 -15.99
CA HIS A 96 8.64 8.99 -16.70
C HIS A 96 7.76 8.14 -15.79
N ASP A 97 8.35 7.20 -15.05
CA ASP A 97 7.59 6.32 -14.14
C ASP A 97 6.95 7.11 -12.99
N THR A 98 7.69 8.06 -12.40
CA THR A 98 7.25 8.80 -11.22
C THR A 98 6.30 9.95 -11.50
N SER A 99 6.20 10.41 -12.76
CA SER A 99 5.33 11.53 -13.17
C SER A 99 3.84 11.36 -12.85
N LYS A 100 3.37 10.11 -12.72
CA LYS A 100 1.97 9.77 -12.39
C LYS A 100 1.74 9.49 -10.91
N MET A 101 2.80 9.41 -10.10
CA MET A 101 2.74 9.00 -8.70
C MET A 101 2.42 10.21 -7.79
N PRO A 102 1.75 10.00 -6.63
CA PRO A 102 1.63 11.00 -5.58
C PRO A 102 3.00 11.53 -5.12
N LEU A 103 3.05 12.75 -4.58
CA LEU A 103 4.30 13.45 -4.24
C LEU A 103 5.20 12.65 -3.29
N GLU A 104 4.63 12.07 -2.24
CA GLU A 104 5.35 11.29 -1.23
C GLU A 104 6.00 10.05 -1.86
N LEU A 105 5.27 9.40 -2.77
CA LEU A 105 5.73 8.21 -3.46
C LEU A 105 6.78 8.54 -4.52
N SER A 106 6.53 9.55 -5.36
CA SER A 106 7.48 9.98 -6.41
C SER A 106 8.80 10.45 -5.81
N SER A 107 8.75 11.25 -4.74
CA SER A 107 9.95 11.74 -4.05
C SER A 107 10.79 10.61 -3.48
N ALA A 108 10.16 9.65 -2.80
CA ALA A 108 10.86 8.51 -2.21
C ALA A 108 11.41 7.55 -3.28
N LEU A 109 10.67 7.30 -4.36
CA LEU A 109 11.09 6.38 -5.43
C LEU A 109 12.13 6.99 -6.40
N SER A 110 12.38 8.30 -6.33
CA SER A 110 13.37 8.99 -7.16
C SER A 110 14.78 9.02 -6.57
N ILE A 111 14.99 8.38 -5.42
CA ILE A 111 16.30 8.28 -4.75
C ILE A 111 16.63 6.82 -4.42
N GLU A 112 17.91 6.54 -4.16
CA GLU A 112 18.36 5.25 -3.66
C GLU A 112 17.80 5.03 -2.24
N ARG A 113 17.34 3.80 -1.98
CA ARG A 113 16.70 3.42 -0.73
C ARG A 113 17.25 2.07 -0.26
N GLU A 114 17.36 1.93 1.05
CA GLU A 114 17.59 0.63 1.67
C GLU A 114 16.36 -0.27 1.46
N PRO A 115 16.56 -1.57 1.20
CA PRO A 115 15.48 -2.54 1.20
C PRO A 115 14.74 -2.58 2.54
N TRP A 116 13.48 -2.99 2.51
CA TRP A 116 12.74 -3.26 3.75
C TRP A 116 13.13 -4.63 4.27
N ASP A 117 13.69 -4.71 5.47
CA ASP A 117 14.21 -5.98 6.01
C ASP A 117 13.14 -7.00 6.40
N ASP A 118 11.93 -6.57 6.81
CA ASP A 118 10.90 -7.47 7.35
C ASP A 118 9.97 -8.00 6.24
N PRO A 119 10.06 -9.29 5.86
CA PRO A 119 9.20 -9.88 4.83
C PRO A 119 7.72 -9.88 5.22
N GLU A 120 7.40 -9.90 6.52
CA GLU A 120 6.01 -9.87 6.97
C GLU A 120 5.34 -8.54 6.60
N ILE A 121 6.07 -7.42 6.71
CA ILE A 121 5.56 -6.11 6.29
C ILE A 121 5.26 -6.12 4.79
N ARG A 122 6.16 -6.69 3.97
CA ARG A 122 5.97 -6.78 2.52
C ARG A 122 4.77 -7.64 2.15
N VAL A 123 4.61 -8.81 2.77
CA VAL A 123 3.42 -9.66 2.59
C VAL A 123 2.14 -8.94 2.99
N GLN A 124 2.13 -8.26 4.14
CA GLN A 124 0.94 -7.53 4.61
C GLN A 124 0.56 -6.37 3.69
N ALA A 125 1.55 -5.67 3.13
CA ALA A 125 1.36 -4.64 2.14
C ALA A 125 0.78 -5.19 0.83
N LEU A 126 1.30 -6.32 0.33
CA LEU A 126 0.78 -7.00 -0.86
C LEU A 126 -0.65 -7.53 -0.65
N ASP A 127 -0.94 -8.12 0.51
CA ASP A 127 -2.31 -8.51 0.88
C ASP A 127 -3.26 -7.29 0.89
N ALA A 128 -2.82 -6.15 1.42
CA ALA A 128 -3.60 -4.92 1.42
C ALA A 128 -3.87 -4.42 0.00
N ILE A 129 -2.86 -4.39 -0.86
CA ILE A 129 -2.99 -4.05 -2.27
C ILE A 129 -3.96 -5.02 -2.96
N TYR A 130 -3.80 -6.33 -2.78
CA TYR A 130 -4.69 -7.35 -3.34
C TYR A 130 -6.17 -7.04 -3.04
N MET A 131 -6.50 -6.78 -1.78
CA MET A 131 -7.89 -6.53 -1.36
C MET A 131 -8.47 -5.24 -1.97
N ILE A 132 -7.65 -4.20 -2.14
CA ILE A 132 -8.05 -2.95 -2.79
C ILE A 132 -8.26 -3.18 -4.28
N ILE A 133 -7.27 -3.76 -4.98
CA ILE A 133 -7.32 -3.92 -6.44
C ILE A 133 -8.24 -5.06 -6.89
N LEU A 134 -8.68 -5.93 -5.97
CA LEU A 134 -9.75 -6.88 -6.24
C LEU A 134 -11.04 -6.17 -6.68
N GLN A 135 -11.26 -4.92 -6.23
CA GLN A 135 -12.37 -4.08 -6.65
C GLN A 135 -11.97 -3.25 -7.87
N ASP A 136 -12.87 -3.10 -8.86
CA ASP A 136 -12.53 -2.41 -10.12
C ASP A 136 -12.10 -0.96 -9.94
N ALA A 137 -12.79 -0.20 -9.08
CA ALA A 137 -12.41 1.18 -8.79
C ALA A 137 -11.05 1.27 -8.06
N GLY A 138 -10.73 0.30 -7.21
CA GLY A 138 -9.43 0.22 -6.54
C GLY A 138 -8.33 -0.14 -7.53
N ARG A 139 -8.61 -1.04 -8.47
CA ARG A 139 -7.72 -1.36 -9.59
C ARG A 139 -7.45 -0.12 -10.44
N ARG A 140 -8.48 0.64 -10.85
CA ARG A 140 -8.30 1.88 -11.62
C ARG A 140 -7.44 2.91 -10.87
N ALA A 141 -7.70 3.11 -9.57
CA ALA A 141 -6.91 4.02 -8.74
C ALA A 141 -5.44 3.57 -8.60
N PHE A 142 -5.19 2.27 -8.55
CA PHE A 142 -3.85 1.71 -8.53
C PHE A 142 -3.11 1.90 -9.86
N TRP A 143 -3.80 1.73 -10.99
CA TRP A 143 -3.24 1.98 -12.32
C TRP A 143 -2.93 3.46 -12.55
N SER A 144 -3.77 4.38 -12.07
CA SER A 144 -3.56 5.82 -12.28
C SER A 144 -2.28 6.35 -11.63
N ILE A 145 -1.74 5.64 -10.63
CA ILE A 145 -0.50 6.01 -9.94
C ILE A 145 0.72 5.18 -10.37
N ASN A 146 0.62 4.45 -11.49
CA ASN A 146 1.68 3.55 -11.97
C ASN A 146 2.01 2.39 -11.00
N GLY A 147 1.05 1.97 -10.18
CA GLY A 147 1.19 0.86 -9.22
C GLY A 147 1.72 -0.45 -9.83
N PRO A 148 1.28 -0.90 -11.02
CA PRO A 148 1.81 -2.11 -11.67
C PRO A 148 3.32 -2.08 -11.88
N ARG A 149 3.87 -0.92 -12.27
CA ARG A 149 5.31 -0.77 -12.49
C ARG A 149 6.09 -0.90 -11.19
N ILE A 150 5.54 -0.38 -10.09
CA ILE A 150 6.16 -0.51 -8.76
C ILE A 150 6.26 -1.98 -8.36
N LEU A 151 5.19 -2.75 -8.53
CA LEU A 151 5.20 -4.18 -8.21
C LEU A 151 6.14 -4.98 -9.11
N GLN A 152 6.21 -4.63 -10.40
CA GLN A 152 7.13 -5.28 -11.32
C GLN A 152 8.58 -5.12 -10.86
N VAL A 153 8.99 -3.88 -10.57
CA VAL A 153 10.35 -3.59 -10.08
C VAL A 153 10.60 -4.26 -8.73
N GLY A 154 9.63 -4.20 -7.81
CA GLY A 154 9.76 -4.85 -6.52
C GLY A 154 9.90 -6.37 -6.60
N TYR A 155 9.25 -7.01 -7.57
CA TYR A 155 9.36 -8.45 -7.81
C TYR A 155 10.70 -8.85 -8.45
N GLU A 156 11.31 -7.99 -9.28
CA GLU A 156 12.62 -8.25 -9.90
C GLU A 156 13.73 -8.48 -8.85
N ASP A 157 13.62 -7.83 -7.69
CA ASP A 157 14.63 -7.86 -6.61
C ASP A 157 14.23 -8.76 -5.41
N GLU A 158 13.07 -9.46 -5.46
CA GLU A 158 12.56 -10.23 -4.32
C GLU A 158 13.08 -11.68 -4.30
N GLU A 159 13.58 -12.11 -3.14
CA GLU A 159 14.12 -13.46 -2.94
C GLU A 159 13.32 -14.27 -1.90
N ASP A 160 12.51 -13.63 -1.04
CA ASP A 160 11.71 -14.33 -0.05
C ASP A 160 10.53 -15.07 -0.70
N PRO A 161 10.44 -16.41 -0.59
CA PRO A 161 9.42 -17.19 -1.29
C PRO A 161 7.98 -16.79 -0.93
N LYS A 162 7.72 -16.36 0.32
CA LYS A 162 6.37 -15.97 0.75
C LYS A 162 5.99 -14.61 0.17
N VAL A 163 6.95 -13.71 0.05
CA VAL A 163 6.71 -12.41 -0.55
C VAL A 163 6.50 -12.58 -2.06
N MET A 164 7.28 -13.43 -2.73
CA MET A 164 7.06 -13.77 -4.14
C MET A 164 5.65 -14.32 -4.39
N GLU A 165 5.17 -15.27 -3.58
CA GLU A 165 3.81 -15.79 -3.67
C GLU A 165 2.76 -14.66 -3.51
N ALA A 166 3.00 -13.70 -2.61
CA ALA A 166 2.13 -12.56 -2.44
C ALA A 166 2.15 -11.63 -3.68
N TYR A 167 3.32 -11.39 -4.29
CA TYR A 167 3.41 -10.65 -5.55
C TYR A 167 2.65 -11.34 -6.67
N GLU A 168 2.80 -12.66 -6.83
CA GLU A 168 2.12 -13.44 -7.87
C GLU A 168 0.59 -13.36 -7.73
N ARG A 169 0.06 -13.46 -6.51
CA ARG A 169 -1.37 -13.28 -6.21
C ARG A 169 -1.88 -11.90 -6.65
N VAL A 170 -1.12 -10.84 -6.35
CA VAL A 170 -1.46 -9.46 -6.77
C VAL A 170 -1.31 -9.29 -8.29
N GLY A 171 -0.24 -9.83 -8.87
CA GLY A 171 0.07 -9.75 -10.30
C GLY A 171 -1.00 -10.40 -11.17
N ALA A 172 -1.58 -11.52 -10.73
CA ALA A 172 -2.71 -12.16 -11.39
C ALA A 172 -3.88 -11.18 -11.57
N LEU A 173 -4.20 -10.36 -10.57
CA LEU A 173 -5.27 -9.35 -10.65
C LEU A 173 -4.93 -8.17 -11.57
N VAL A 174 -3.65 -7.82 -11.70
CA VAL A 174 -3.19 -6.73 -12.57
C VAL A 174 -3.31 -7.13 -14.04
N VAL A 175 -2.87 -8.33 -14.40
CA VAL A 175 -2.90 -8.84 -15.79
C VAL A 175 -4.33 -8.96 -16.30
N HIS A 176 -5.23 -9.55 -15.52
CA HIS A 176 -6.62 -9.73 -15.93
C HIS A 176 -7.39 -8.40 -16.07
N GLY A 177 -7.06 -7.39 -15.26
CA GLY A 177 -7.70 -6.08 -15.34
C GLY A 177 -7.09 -5.11 -16.37
N GLY A 178 -5.82 -5.29 -16.73
CA GLY A 178 -5.17 -4.49 -17.78
C GLY A 178 -5.81 -4.69 -19.15
N MET A 179 -6.28 -5.91 -19.44
CA MET A 179 -7.02 -6.23 -20.67
C MET A 179 -8.34 -5.45 -20.76
N SER A 180 -9.08 -5.27 -19.67
CA SER A 180 -10.34 -4.52 -19.68
C SER A 180 -10.18 -3.00 -19.80
N MET A 181 -9.01 -2.44 -19.43
CA MET A 181 -8.76 -1.00 -19.50
C MET A 181 -8.20 -0.56 -20.87
N ALA A 182 -7.63 -1.49 -21.64
CA ALA A 182 -7.14 -1.24 -23.00
C ALA A 182 -8.26 -1.20 -24.05
N ASP A 183 -9.46 -1.69 -23.70
CA ASP A 183 -10.63 -1.78 -24.58
C ASP A 183 -11.60 -0.58 -24.45
N GLU A 184 -11.27 0.48 -23.70
CA GLU A 184 -12.06 1.72 -23.78
C GLU A 184 -11.74 2.45 -25.10
N PRO A 185 -12.70 2.57 -26.05
CA PRO A 185 -12.45 3.28 -27.29
C PRO A 185 -12.21 4.75 -26.96
N SER A 186 -11.06 5.26 -27.43
CA SER A 186 -10.80 6.70 -27.50
C SER A 186 -11.98 7.37 -28.21
N SER A 187 -12.79 8.12 -27.48
CA SER A 187 -13.80 8.98 -28.07
C SER A 187 -13.05 10.08 -28.84
N GLU A 188 -12.78 9.83 -30.11
CA GLU A 188 -12.41 10.88 -31.06
C GLU A 188 -13.60 11.83 -31.18
N THR A 189 -13.56 12.92 -30.43
CA THR A 189 -14.39 14.10 -30.70
C THR A 189 -13.85 14.74 -31.97
N SER A 190 -14.43 14.38 -33.10
CA SER A 190 -14.38 15.22 -34.31
C SER A 190 -15.46 16.31 -34.16
N ASN A 191 -15.00 17.56 -34.05
CA ASN A 191 -15.74 18.76 -34.42
C ASN A 191 -15.11 19.32 -35.69
#